data_AF-A0AAU7FCJ5-F1
#
_entry.id   AF-A0AAU7FCJ5-F1
#
_cell.length_a   1.000
_cell.length_b   1.000
_cell.length_c   1.000
_cell.angle_alpha   90.00
_cell.angle_beta   90.00
_cell.angle_gamma   90.00
#
_symmetry.space_group_name_H-M   'P 1'
#
loop_
_entity.id
_entity.type
_entity.pdbx_description
1 polymer ?
#
loop_
_entity_poly.entity_id
_entity_poly.type
_entity_poly.pdbx_seq_one_letter_code
_entity_poly.pdbx_strand_id
1 'polypeptide(L)'
;MLVQFENTSSTDKTKEGKGCCPGQTGHHLLSSAMFSDCSKSEYKASKAPTICVEGAYSSNGSHGMIHRNMRDNLGKLEDAAGNKIPYNTPITKKQAIDEATKSVEQTFPTAGCDPKCIRAQLNEFYKDLDCTPKSHPGG
;
A
#
# COMPACT_ATOMS: atom_id res chain seq x y z
N MET A 1 4.48 -11.78 -0.76
CA MET A 1 3.01 -11.92 -0.69
C MET A 1 2.49 -10.97 0.36
N LEU A 2 1.27 -10.42 0.21
CA LEU A 2 0.73 -9.42 1.15
C LEU A 2 0.07 -10.11 2.35
N VAL A 3 0.05 -9.42 3.49
CA VAL A 3 -0.57 -9.89 4.73
C VAL A 3 -1.56 -8.84 5.25
N GLN A 4 -2.62 -9.25 5.94
CA GLN A 4 -3.56 -8.29 6.56
C GLN A 4 -2.88 -7.58 7.73
N PHE A 5 -3.11 -6.28 7.88
CA PHE A 5 -2.42 -5.46 8.89
C PHE A 5 -2.56 -5.98 10.33
N GLU A 6 -3.75 -6.42 10.72
CA GLU A 6 -4.00 -6.96 12.07
C GLU A 6 -3.16 -8.20 12.40
N ASN A 7 -2.66 -8.91 11.39
CA ASN A 7 -1.87 -10.12 11.57
C ASN A 7 -0.37 -9.83 11.66
N THR A 8 0.07 -8.59 11.41
CA THR A 8 1.51 -8.29 11.22
C THR A 8 2.32 -8.46 12.51
N SER A 9 1.69 -8.29 13.67
CA SER A 9 2.32 -8.45 14.99
C SER A 9 2.07 -9.81 15.64
N SER A 10 1.29 -10.70 15.02
CA SER A 10 0.95 -12.01 15.57
C SER A 10 1.97 -13.07 15.18
N THR A 11 2.67 -13.62 16.16
CA THR A 11 3.67 -14.69 15.97
C THR A 11 3.06 -15.98 15.39
N ASP A 12 1.82 -16.30 15.75
CA ASP A 12 1.10 -17.45 15.19
C ASP A 12 0.77 -17.22 13.71
N LYS A 13 0.37 -15.99 13.35
CA LYS A 13 0.14 -15.64 11.94
C LYS A 13 1.42 -15.62 11.12
N THR A 14 2.54 -15.23 11.71
CA THR A 14 3.86 -15.35 11.07
C THR A 14 4.16 -16.81 10.70
N LYS A 15 3.90 -17.77 11.59
CA LYS A 15 4.10 -19.22 11.31
C LYS A 15 3.19 -19.74 10.19
N GLU A 16 1.99 -19.16 10.04
CA GLU A 16 1.07 -19.45 8.93
C GLU A 16 1.46 -18.76 7.60
N GLY A 17 2.53 -17.94 7.58
CA GLY A 17 2.88 -17.10 6.43
C GLY A 17 1.92 -15.93 6.18
N LYS A 18 1.10 -15.58 7.18
CA LYS A 18 0.07 -14.52 7.14
C LYS A 18 0.39 -13.30 8.00
N GLY A 19 1.57 -13.27 8.61
CA GLY A 19 2.06 -12.18 9.46
C GLY A 19 3.49 -11.81 9.09
N CYS A 20 4.05 -10.78 9.74
CA CYS A 20 5.41 -10.35 9.48
C CYS A 20 6.42 -11.08 10.37
N CYS A 21 7.65 -11.27 9.87
CA CYS A 21 8.72 -11.84 10.67
C CYS A 21 9.08 -10.92 11.85
N PRO A 22 9.59 -11.45 12.97
CA PRO A 22 10.10 -10.61 14.05
C PRO A 22 11.10 -9.58 13.54
N GLY A 23 10.96 -8.32 13.96
CA GLY A 23 11.77 -7.19 13.50
C GLY A 23 11.24 -6.47 12.25
N GLN A 24 10.23 -7.01 11.58
CA GLN A 24 9.53 -6.34 10.48
C GLN A 24 8.25 -5.65 10.96
N THR A 25 7.80 -4.66 10.19
CA THR A 25 6.55 -3.93 10.39
C THR A 25 5.66 -4.08 9.17
N GLY A 26 4.34 -4.13 9.36
CA GLY A 26 3.39 -4.10 8.26
C GLY A 26 3.26 -2.69 7.70
N HIS A 27 3.53 -2.54 6.41
CA HIS A 27 3.32 -1.29 5.68
C HIS A 27 2.09 -1.38 4.78
N HIS A 28 1.11 -0.51 5.00
CA HIS A 28 -0.06 -0.37 4.13
C HIS A 28 0.35 0.09 2.73
N LEU A 29 0.15 -0.77 1.73
CA LEU A 29 0.46 -0.42 0.34
C LEU A 29 -0.41 0.71 -0.20
N LEU A 30 -1.69 0.75 0.21
CA LEU A 30 -2.54 1.92 0.08
C LEU A 30 -2.81 2.43 1.49
N SER A 31 -2.25 3.58 1.82
CA SER A 31 -2.38 4.19 3.15
C SER A 31 -3.85 4.44 3.49
N SER A 32 -4.20 4.28 4.78
CA SER A 32 -5.53 4.66 5.28
C SER A 32 -5.89 6.12 5.00
N ALA A 33 -4.90 7.01 4.88
CA ALA A 33 -5.10 8.42 4.54
C ALA A 33 -5.68 8.61 3.12
N MET A 34 -5.42 7.67 2.20
CA MET A 34 -6.04 7.66 0.87
C MET A 34 -7.55 7.46 0.97
N PHE A 35 -8.04 6.82 2.03
CA PHE A 35 -9.43 6.48 2.27
C PHE A 35 -10.06 7.32 3.40
N SER A 36 -9.53 8.53 3.64
CA SER A 36 -9.98 9.43 4.71
C SER A 36 -11.45 9.86 4.61
N ASP A 37 -12.00 9.88 3.40
CA ASP A 37 -13.41 10.21 3.15
C ASP A 37 -14.32 8.96 3.16
N CYS A 38 -13.77 7.76 3.30
CA CYS A 38 -14.53 6.52 3.33
C CYS A 38 -15.10 6.30 4.74
N SER A 39 -16.31 5.74 4.84
CA SER A 39 -16.85 5.40 6.15
C SER A 39 -16.04 4.26 6.80
N LYS A 40 -15.97 4.24 8.13
CA LYS A 40 -15.31 3.15 8.88
C LYS A 40 -16.01 1.79 8.72
N SER A 41 -17.28 1.80 8.33
CA SER A 41 -18.03 0.59 7.97
C SER A 41 -17.53 -0.01 6.65
N GLU A 42 -17.11 0.84 5.71
CA GLU A 42 -16.64 0.45 4.38
C GLU A 42 -15.15 0.09 4.38
N TYR A 43 -14.29 0.93 4.97
CA TYR A 43 -12.85 0.71 5.01
C TYR A 43 -12.34 0.43 6.42
N LYS A 44 -11.72 -0.75 6.59
CA LYS A 44 -11.05 -1.16 7.83
C LYS A 44 -9.55 -1.26 7.62
N ALA A 45 -8.82 -0.25 8.10
CA ALA A 45 -7.35 -0.21 8.01
C ALA A 45 -6.67 -1.46 8.62
N SER A 46 -7.29 -2.10 9.62
CA SER A 46 -6.80 -3.35 10.22
C SER A 46 -6.86 -4.57 9.29
N LYS A 47 -7.78 -4.56 8.31
CA LYS A 47 -7.90 -5.65 7.33
C LYS A 47 -7.12 -5.37 6.04
N ALA A 48 -6.71 -4.12 5.83
CA ALA A 48 -6.07 -3.68 4.60
C ALA A 48 -4.77 -4.48 4.30
N PRO A 49 -4.51 -4.82 3.03
CA PRO A 49 -3.30 -5.53 2.64
C PRO A 49 -2.05 -4.72 2.92
N THR A 50 -1.04 -5.38 3.48
CA THR A 50 0.26 -4.80 3.84
C THR A 50 1.39 -5.66 3.32
N ILE A 51 2.55 -5.03 3.14
CA ILE A 51 3.81 -5.73 2.89
C ILE A 51 4.68 -5.59 4.13
N CYS A 52 5.41 -6.64 4.47
CA CYS A 52 6.34 -6.59 5.58
C CYS A 52 7.64 -5.90 5.17
N VAL A 53 8.02 -4.86 5.90
CA VAL A 53 9.19 -4.02 5.64
C VAL A 53 10.03 -3.87 6.91
N GLU A 54 11.30 -3.52 6.74
CA GLU A 54 12.24 -3.30 7.83
C GLU A 54 12.42 -1.80 8.11
N GLY A 55 12.54 -1.48 9.40
CA GLY A 55 12.58 -0.11 9.91
C GLY A 55 11.41 0.16 10.85
N ALA A 56 11.72 0.56 12.09
CA ALA A 56 10.71 0.81 13.12
C ALA A 56 9.85 2.06 12.85
N TYR A 57 10.28 2.92 11.93
CA TYR A 57 9.64 4.19 11.59
C TYR A 57 9.51 4.36 10.08
N SER A 58 8.52 5.13 9.65
CA SER A 58 8.24 5.43 8.24
C SER A 58 9.35 6.20 7.51
N SER A 59 10.43 6.59 8.20
CA SER A 59 11.58 7.28 7.61
C SER A 59 12.78 6.37 7.30
N ASN A 60 12.85 5.18 7.90
CA ASN A 60 14.07 4.37 7.97
C ASN A 60 13.92 3.03 7.25
N GLY A 61 15.04 2.45 6.82
CA GLY A 61 15.07 1.12 6.20
C GLY A 61 14.21 1.02 4.93
N SER A 62 13.75 -0.20 4.62
CA SER A 62 12.85 -0.43 3.48
C SER A 62 11.47 0.17 3.71
N HIS A 63 11.05 0.38 4.96
CA HIS A 63 9.83 1.12 5.26
C HIS A 63 9.90 2.57 4.76
N GLY A 64 11.00 3.27 5.03
CA GLY A 64 11.21 4.62 4.50
C GLY A 64 11.37 4.68 2.99
N MET A 65 12.00 3.67 2.39
CA MET A 65 12.12 3.60 0.93
C MET A 65 10.77 3.44 0.24
N ILE A 66 9.89 2.57 0.74
CA ILE A 66 8.59 2.35 0.11
C ILE A 66 7.67 3.56 0.19
N HIS A 67 7.70 4.30 1.31
CA HIS A 67 6.99 5.59 1.43
C HIS A 67 7.52 6.63 0.44
N ARG A 68 8.84 6.77 0.31
CA ARG A 68 9.45 7.70 -0.67
C ARG A 68 9.08 7.34 -2.09
N ASN A 69 9.16 6.06 -2.45
CA ASN A 69 8.81 5.56 -3.77
C ASN A 69 7.33 5.80 -4.08
N MET A 70 6.42 5.52 -3.15
CA MET A 70 4.99 5.81 -3.30
C MET A 70 4.73 7.31 -3.48
N ARG A 71 5.37 8.16 -2.67
CA ARG A 71 5.29 9.62 -2.82
C ARG A 71 5.74 10.09 -4.19
N ASP A 72 6.91 9.64 -4.64
CA ASP A 72 7.50 10.07 -5.91
C ASP A 72 6.68 9.57 -7.12
N ASN A 73 6.08 8.38 -6.99
CA ASN A 73 5.15 7.82 -7.98
C ASN A 73 3.87 8.66 -8.10
N LEU A 74 3.19 8.93 -6.98
CA LEU A 74 2.01 9.78 -6.96
C LEU A 74 2.32 11.22 -7.43
N GLY A 75 3.49 11.75 -7.10
CA GLY A 75 3.93 13.08 -7.52
C GLY A 75 4.19 13.23 -9.01
N LYS A 76 4.22 12.12 -9.76
CA LYS A 76 4.36 12.04 -11.22
C LYS A 76 3.08 11.55 -11.91
N LEU A 77 2.00 11.31 -11.15
CA LEU A 77 0.75 10.83 -11.71
C LEU A 77 0.08 11.95 -12.52
N GLU A 78 -0.42 11.59 -13.69
CA GLU A 78 -1.10 12.50 -14.62
C GLU A 78 -2.53 12.02 -14.91
N ASP A 79 -3.42 12.95 -15.24
CA ASP A 79 -4.76 12.67 -15.73
C ASP A 79 -4.76 12.26 -17.22
N ALA A 80 -5.94 11.96 -17.77
CA ALA A 80 -6.06 11.56 -19.17
C ALA A 80 -5.66 12.65 -20.19
N ALA A 81 -5.58 13.91 -19.75
CA ALA A 81 -5.13 15.05 -20.55
C ALA A 81 -3.64 15.36 -20.35
N GLY A 82 -2.92 14.57 -19.54
CA GLY A 82 -1.50 14.78 -19.23
C GLY A 82 -1.24 15.85 -18.18
N ASN A 83 -2.27 16.33 -17.47
CA ASN A 83 -2.05 17.26 -16.36
C ASN A 83 -1.63 16.50 -15.11
N LYS A 84 -0.64 17.03 -14.40
CA LYS A 84 -0.22 16.49 -13.10
C LYS A 84 -1.40 16.49 -12.11
N ILE A 85 -1.65 15.34 -11.50
CA ILE A 85 -2.62 15.18 -10.42
C ILE A 85 -1.99 15.69 -9.11
N PRO A 86 -2.56 16.72 -8.44
CA PRO A 86 -2.07 17.18 -7.15
C PRO A 86 -2.23 16.12 -6.07
N TYR A 87 -1.41 16.16 -5.01
CA TYR A 87 -1.64 15.31 -3.85
C TYR A 87 -3.00 15.60 -3.20
N ASN A 88 -3.54 14.59 -2.51
CA ASN A 88 -4.83 14.66 -1.80
C ASN A 88 -6.04 14.89 -2.71
N THR A 89 -5.92 14.63 -4.01
CA THR A 89 -7.03 14.69 -4.95
C THR A 89 -7.55 13.29 -5.28
N PRO A 90 -8.84 13.15 -5.64
CA PRO A 90 -9.40 11.86 -6.02
C PRO A 90 -8.64 11.21 -7.18
N ILE A 91 -8.34 9.92 -7.04
CA ILE A 91 -7.75 9.08 -8.08
C ILE A 91 -8.54 7.78 -8.21
N THR A 92 -8.42 7.11 -9.35
CA THR A 92 -9.02 5.79 -9.52
C THR A 92 -8.35 4.76 -8.61
N LYS A 93 -9.10 3.73 -8.18
CA LYS A 93 -8.52 2.58 -7.47
C LYS A 93 -7.39 1.93 -8.26
N LYS A 94 -7.53 1.87 -9.59
CA LYS A 94 -6.51 1.33 -10.48
C LYS A 94 -5.21 2.12 -10.38
N GLN A 95 -5.24 3.45 -10.46
CA GLN A 95 -4.06 4.30 -10.28
C GLN A 95 -3.42 4.08 -8.91
N ALA A 96 -4.22 4.05 -7.83
CA ALA A 96 -3.70 3.78 -6.48
C ALA A 96 -2.98 2.42 -6.39
N ILE A 97 -3.58 1.37 -6.96
CA ILE A 97 -3.02 0.00 -6.98
C ILE A 97 -1.76 -0.10 -7.83
N ASP A 98 -1.73 0.56 -8.98
CA ASP A 98 -0.57 0.55 -9.87
C ASP A 98 0.62 1.28 -9.25
N GLU A 99 0.42 2.46 -8.65
CA GLU A 99 1.51 3.21 -8.00
C GLU A 99 2.01 2.51 -6.74
N ALA A 100 1.13 1.84 -5.99
CA ALA A 100 1.52 1.01 -4.85
C ALA A 100 2.27 -0.26 -5.28
N THR A 101 1.89 -0.88 -6.40
CA THR A 101 2.64 -2.03 -6.95
C THR A 101 4.03 -1.59 -7.38
N LYS A 102 4.12 -0.46 -8.07
CA LYS A 102 5.38 0.13 -8.52
C LYS A 102 6.29 0.53 -7.36
N SER A 103 5.75 1.02 -6.25
CA SER A 103 6.55 1.34 -5.06
C SER A 103 7.18 0.10 -4.43
N VAL A 104 6.48 -1.05 -4.47
CA VAL A 104 7.06 -2.35 -4.05
C VAL A 104 8.21 -2.76 -4.99
N GLU A 105 8.01 -2.69 -6.31
CA GLU A 105 9.04 -3.05 -7.30
C GLU A 105 10.29 -2.19 -7.14
N GLN A 106 10.13 -0.88 -6.93
CA GLN A 106 11.24 0.06 -6.72
C GLN A 106 11.95 -0.16 -5.37
N THR A 107 11.23 -0.62 -4.35
CA THR A 107 11.81 -0.86 -3.02
C THR A 107 12.56 -2.19 -2.97
N PHE A 108 12.07 -3.21 -3.70
CA PHE A 108 12.56 -4.57 -3.66
C PHE A 108 12.90 -5.12 -5.06
N PRO A 109 13.80 -4.48 -5.83
CA PRO A 109 14.05 -4.81 -7.23
C PRO A 109 14.60 -6.23 -7.44
N THR A 110 15.24 -6.80 -6.41
CA THR A 110 15.84 -8.15 -6.46
C THR A 110 14.96 -9.22 -5.81
N ALA A 111 13.80 -8.87 -5.23
CA ALA A 111 12.95 -9.84 -4.53
C ALA A 111 12.14 -10.74 -5.48
N GLY A 112 12.14 -10.45 -6.79
CA GLY A 112 11.44 -11.27 -7.79
C GLY A 112 9.93 -11.36 -7.59
N CYS A 113 9.33 -10.39 -6.90
CA CYS A 113 7.88 -10.35 -6.69
C CYS A 113 7.15 -10.16 -8.03
N ASP A 114 6.19 -11.02 -8.36
CA ASP A 114 5.34 -10.83 -9.54
C ASP A 114 4.37 -9.65 -9.30
N PRO A 115 4.47 -8.57 -10.08
CA PRO A 115 3.59 -7.40 -9.94
C PRO A 115 2.11 -7.75 -10.14
N LYS A 116 1.80 -8.78 -10.94
CA LYS A 116 0.42 -9.25 -11.16
C LYS A 116 -0.17 -9.83 -9.88
N CYS A 117 0.63 -10.56 -9.08
CA CYS A 117 0.19 -11.10 -7.80
C CYS A 117 -0.13 -10.00 -6.79
N ILE A 118 0.67 -8.93 -6.76
CA ILE A 118 0.41 -7.77 -5.88
C ILE A 118 -0.88 -7.08 -6.29
N ARG A 119 -1.03 -6.75 -7.59
CA ARG A 119 -2.26 -6.14 -8.12
C ARG A 119 -3.48 -7.00 -7.85
N ALA A 120 -3.40 -8.32 -8.04
CA ALA A 120 -4.53 -9.22 -7.79
C ALA A 120 -4.99 -9.19 -6.33
N GLN A 121 -4.06 -9.26 -5.36
CA GLN A 121 -4.39 -9.18 -3.94
C GLN A 121 -5.00 -7.84 -3.54
N LEU A 122 -4.50 -6.73 -4.10
CA LEU A 122 -5.05 -5.40 -3.86
C LEU A 122 -6.44 -5.25 -4.50
N ASN A 123 -6.60 -5.65 -5.76
CA ASN A 123 -7.89 -5.60 -6.46
C ASN A 123 -8.95 -6.42 -5.73
N GLU A 124 -8.61 -7.64 -5.29
CA GLU A 124 -9.55 -8.50 -4.56
C GLU A 124 -10.03 -7.86 -3.26
N PHE A 125 -9.16 -7.16 -2.54
CA PHE A 125 -9.54 -6.47 -1.31
C PHE A 125 -10.36 -5.20 -1.56
N TYR A 126 -10.00 -4.41 -2.58
CA TYR A 126 -10.59 -3.08 -2.81
C TYR A 126 -11.77 -3.08 -3.79
N LYS A 127 -12.11 -4.18 -4.45
CA LYS A 127 -13.17 -4.24 -5.48
C LYS A 127 -14.53 -3.77 -4.96
N ASP A 128 -14.94 -4.22 -3.78
CA ASP A 128 -16.27 -3.98 -3.21
C ASP A 128 -16.34 -2.69 -2.37
N LEU A 129 -15.23 -1.97 -2.25
CA LEU A 129 -15.17 -0.73 -1.47
C LEU A 129 -15.86 0.41 -2.22
N ASP A 130 -17.03 0.87 -1.79
CA ASP A 130 -17.74 1.98 -2.45
C ASP A 130 -17.19 3.35 -2.02
N CYS A 131 -15.88 3.57 -2.23
CA CYS A 131 -15.26 4.86 -1.99
C CYS A 131 -14.09 5.13 -2.93
N THR A 132 -13.83 6.42 -3.13
CA THR A 132 -12.80 6.91 -4.04
C THR A 132 -11.53 7.25 -3.25
N PRO A 133 -10.37 6.64 -3.55
CA PRO A 133 -9.13 6.97 -2.87
C PRO A 133 -8.60 8.34 -3.33
N LYS A 134 -7.80 8.97 -2.46
CA LYS A 134 -7.02 10.17 -2.78
C LYS A 134 -5.57 9.82 -3.08
N SER A 135 -4.89 10.65 -3.86
CA SER A 135 -3.43 10.64 -4.08
C SER A 135 -2.64 11.06 -2.84
N HIS A 136 -2.88 10.42 -1.69
CA HIS A 136 -2.16 10.69 -0.45
C HIS A 136 -0.96 9.74 -0.33
N PRO A 137 0.28 10.24 -0.13
CA PRO A 137 1.49 9.43 -0.11
C PRO A 137 1.70 8.56 1.14
N GLY A 138 0.72 8.48 2.04
CA GLY A 138 0.93 7.98 3.40
C GLY A 138 1.82 8.88 4.27
N GLY A 139 2.05 8.46 5.51
CA GLY A 139 2.93 9.08 6.50
C GLY A 139 3.78 8.04 7.22
#